data_AF-A0A8J5XKS9-F1
#
_entry.id   AF-A0A8J5XKS9-F1
#
_cell.length_a   1.000
_cell.length_b   1.000
_cell.length_c   1.000
_cell.angle_alpha   90.00
_cell.angle_beta   90.00
_cell.angle_gamma   90.00
#
_symmetry.space_group_name_H-M   'P 1'
#
loop_
_entity.id
_entity.type
_entity.pdbx_description
1 polymer ?
#
loop_
_entity_poly.entity_id
_entity_poly.type
_entity_poly.pdbx_seq_one_letter_code
_entity_poly.pdbx_strand_id
1 'polypeptide(L)'
;MGTSVLLALAAVVTLIALAIGGYVWWREQLHATTSYVDELDDKSYIDLDFDTAERETYAKMAEAYAEDPRRVSNDMLSGALLRRAMAMVPHIERVERDRPSVHRLSQNSYIPFSIVDELMEAETLLDGEIKEVQAEAERLRPGWGRAVYAQAYDIVRRQRAEAQREGERAAPPAKPAAAKPAAPLAAEGAAADGASTPPFSWSQTTEEVELAIRVPAGTHKKDVSVQFGTQTCTVRVSGSGAPPVMGGRLAHKVNADECTWSLVGDGEARKLHVTLFKQQAAEWRQLMASV
;
A
#
# COMPACT_ATOMS: atom_id res chain seq x y z
N MET A 1 62.92 1.91 21.56
CA MET A 1 61.90 1.20 22.35
C MET A 1 60.55 1.92 22.39
N GLY A 2 60.49 3.26 22.53
CA GLY A 2 59.21 3.98 22.65
C GLY A 2 58.29 3.96 21.42
N THR A 3 58.83 3.99 20.20
CA THR A 3 58.02 4.06 18.96
C THR A 3 57.28 2.75 18.65
N SER A 4 57.90 1.60 18.87
CA SER A 4 57.28 0.29 18.67
C SER A 4 56.13 0.01 19.66
N VAL A 5 56.28 0.48 20.91
CA VAL A 5 55.22 0.35 21.93
C VAL A 5 54.03 1.26 21.61
N LEU A 6 54.28 2.48 21.12
CA LEU A 6 53.23 3.40 20.68
C LEU A 6 52.45 2.87 19.46
N LEU A 7 53.14 2.27 18.49
CA LEU A 7 52.51 1.64 17.33
C LEU A 7 51.65 0.43 17.72
N ALA A 8 52.13 -0.40 18.67
CA ALA A 8 51.36 -1.54 19.17
C ALA A 8 50.09 -1.10 19.91
N LEU A 9 50.17 -0.07 20.76
CA LEU A 9 49.01 0.49 21.46
C LEU A 9 48.00 1.10 20.47
N ALA A 10 48.46 1.84 19.46
CA ALA A 10 47.59 2.40 18.42
C ALA A 10 46.85 1.31 17.62
N ALA A 11 47.52 0.21 17.28
CA ALA A 11 46.91 -0.93 16.60
C ALA A 11 45.81 -1.60 17.45
N VAL A 12 46.06 -1.79 18.75
CA VAL A 12 45.08 -2.35 19.69
C VAL A 12 43.85 -1.45 19.82
N VAL A 13 44.04 -0.14 19.95
CA VAL A 13 42.93 0.83 20.02
C VAL A 13 42.11 0.81 18.73
N THR A 14 42.76 0.69 17.57
CA THR A 14 42.08 0.64 16.28
C THR A 14 41.26 -0.65 16.13
N LEU A 15 41.78 -1.79 16.56
CA LEU A 15 41.05 -3.07 16.56
C LEU A 15 39.85 -3.04 17.50
N ILE A 16 39.99 -2.43 18.68
CA ILE A 16 38.87 -2.25 19.63
C ILE A 16 37.80 -1.34 19.01
N ALA A 17 38.19 -0.23 18.37
CA ALA A 17 37.25 0.67 17.72
C ALA A 17 36.49 -0.02 16.56
N LEU A 18 37.17 -0.85 15.76
CA LEU A 18 36.55 -1.64 14.71
C LEU A 18 35.59 -2.71 15.27
N ALA A 19 35.95 -3.36 16.36
CA ALA A 19 35.08 -4.34 17.03
C ALA A 19 33.83 -3.68 17.63
N ILE A 20 33.97 -2.51 18.25
CA ILE A 20 32.84 -1.73 18.77
C ILE A 20 31.97 -1.22 17.64
N GLY A 21 32.57 -0.66 16.58
CA GLY A 21 31.84 -0.21 15.39
C GLY A 21 31.08 -1.34 14.70
N GLY A 22 31.72 -2.51 14.55
CA GLY A 22 31.08 -3.71 14.04
C GLY A 22 29.94 -4.21 14.93
N TYR A 23 30.11 -4.17 16.26
CA TYR A 23 29.07 -4.54 17.22
C TYR A 23 27.88 -3.57 17.21
N VAL A 24 28.13 -2.25 17.14
CA VAL A 24 27.08 -1.23 17.05
C VAL A 24 26.33 -1.36 15.72
N TRP A 25 27.04 -1.50 14.60
CA TRP A 25 26.43 -1.72 13.30
C TRP A 25 25.61 -3.02 13.25
N TRP A 26 26.16 -4.13 13.78
CA TRP A 26 25.45 -5.41 13.86
C TRP A 26 24.21 -5.33 14.76
N ARG A 27 24.30 -4.62 15.90
CA ARG A 27 23.18 -4.39 16.80
C ARG A 27 22.09 -3.53 16.16
N GLU A 28 22.47 -2.47 15.45
CA GLU A 28 21.54 -1.56 14.78
C GLU A 28 20.85 -2.25 13.59
N GLN A 29 21.60 -3.06 12.85
CA GLN A 29 21.06 -3.94 11.81
C GLN A 29 20.05 -4.93 12.39
N LEU A 30 20.37 -5.61 13.50
CA LEU A 30 19.46 -6.52 14.19
C LEU A 30 18.19 -5.81 14.70
N HIS A 31 18.31 -4.59 15.25
CA HIS A 31 17.14 -3.83 15.68
C HIS A 31 16.25 -3.41 14.52
N ALA A 32 16.82 -3.07 13.36
CA ALA A 32 16.05 -2.79 12.15
C ALA A 32 15.30 -4.04 11.66
N THR A 33 15.94 -5.22 11.67
CA THR A 33 15.26 -6.47 11.31
C THR A 33 14.22 -6.86 12.34
N THR A 34 14.52 -6.78 13.64
CA THR A 34 13.59 -7.14 14.72
C THR A 34 12.38 -6.21 14.79
N SER A 35 12.56 -4.89 14.68
CA SER A 35 11.47 -3.91 14.64
C SER A 35 10.50 -4.14 13.48
N TYR A 36 11.03 -4.58 12.34
CA TYR A 36 10.24 -4.82 11.13
C TYR A 36 9.55 -6.18 11.16
N VAL A 37 10.21 -7.20 11.73
CA VAL A 37 9.58 -8.50 12.02
C VAL A 37 8.47 -8.32 13.03
N ASP A 38 8.61 -7.50 14.08
CA ASP A 38 7.53 -7.15 15.02
C ASP A 38 6.31 -6.52 14.29
N GLU A 39 6.55 -5.64 13.31
CA GLU A 39 5.48 -4.99 12.54
C GLU A 39 4.81 -5.91 11.50
N LEU A 40 5.47 -7.00 11.13
CA LEU A 40 4.94 -8.08 10.30
C LEU A 40 4.26 -9.18 11.14
N ASP A 41 4.77 -9.44 12.35
CA ASP A 41 4.20 -10.38 13.34
C ASP A 41 2.87 -9.84 13.88
N ASP A 42 2.75 -8.52 14.06
CA ASP A 42 1.49 -7.82 14.37
C ASP A 42 0.49 -7.85 13.19
N LYS A 43 0.93 -8.30 12.01
CA LYS A 43 0.14 -8.49 10.77
C LYS A 43 0.10 -9.96 10.35
N SER A 44 0.14 -10.88 11.32
CA SER A 44 -0.04 -12.31 11.09
C SER A 44 -1.16 -12.60 10.07
N TYR A 45 -0.80 -13.26 8.97
CA TYR A 45 -1.78 -13.74 7.98
C TYR A 45 -2.49 -15.01 8.47
N ILE A 46 -2.01 -15.60 9.57
CA ILE A 46 -2.57 -16.79 10.23
C ILE A 46 -3.98 -16.50 10.78
N ASP A 47 -4.29 -15.24 11.08
CA ASP A 47 -5.59 -14.80 11.62
C ASP A 47 -6.58 -14.36 10.52
N LEU A 48 -6.42 -14.87 9.29
CA LEU A 48 -7.47 -14.87 8.28
C LEU A 48 -8.58 -15.84 8.70
N ASP A 49 -9.21 -15.56 9.82
CA ASP A 49 -10.38 -16.28 10.28
C ASP A 49 -11.56 -15.95 9.35
N PHE A 50 -11.84 -16.88 8.43
CA PHE A 50 -13.02 -16.80 7.57
C PHE A 50 -14.29 -17.27 8.29
N ASP A 51 -14.24 -17.60 9.59
CA ASP A 51 -15.41 -17.87 10.43
C ASP A 51 -16.15 -16.57 10.78
N THR A 52 -16.61 -15.91 9.73
CA THR A 52 -17.40 -14.70 9.83
C THR A 52 -18.83 -15.03 10.22
N ALA A 53 -19.47 -14.14 10.98
CA ALA A 53 -20.90 -14.26 11.29
C ALA A 53 -21.76 -14.39 10.02
N GLU A 54 -21.32 -13.78 8.91
CA GLU A 54 -21.95 -13.86 7.60
C GLU A 54 -21.88 -15.27 7.00
N ARG A 55 -20.75 -15.97 7.17
CA ARG A 55 -20.60 -17.37 6.75
C ARG A 55 -21.53 -18.28 7.54
N GLU A 56 -21.55 -18.15 8.86
CA GLU A 56 -22.44 -18.95 9.73
C GLU A 56 -23.91 -18.68 9.41
N THR A 57 -24.27 -17.41 9.24
CA THR A 57 -25.63 -16.99 8.85
C THR A 57 -26.04 -17.61 7.52
N TYR A 58 -25.15 -17.56 6.52
CA TYR A 58 -25.41 -18.17 5.22
C TYR A 58 -25.57 -19.68 5.33
N ALA A 59 -24.70 -20.38 6.07
CA ALA A 59 -24.77 -21.82 6.25
C ALA A 59 -26.13 -22.26 6.84
N LYS A 60 -26.60 -21.57 7.89
CA LYS A 60 -27.94 -21.80 8.48
C LYS A 60 -29.07 -21.57 7.47
N MET A 61 -28.98 -20.52 6.65
CA MET A 61 -29.97 -20.24 5.61
C MET A 61 -29.95 -21.29 4.49
N ALA A 62 -28.77 -21.76 4.10
CA ALA A 62 -28.60 -22.80 3.08
C ALA A 62 -29.14 -24.14 3.55
N GLU A 63 -28.91 -24.51 4.82
CA GLU A 63 -29.49 -25.70 5.45
C GLU A 63 -31.02 -25.62 5.48
N ALA A 64 -31.57 -24.52 5.98
CA ALA A 64 -33.02 -24.30 6.02
C ALA A 64 -33.66 -24.31 4.62
N TYR A 65 -32.95 -23.79 3.60
CA TYR A 65 -33.38 -23.84 2.20
C TYR A 65 -33.40 -25.28 1.66
N ALA A 66 -32.38 -26.08 2.00
CA ALA A 66 -32.30 -27.48 1.61
C ALA A 66 -33.38 -28.34 2.27
N GLU A 67 -33.76 -28.04 3.51
CA GLU A 67 -34.86 -28.69 4.23
C GLU A 67 -36.23 -28.33 3.64
N ASP A 68 -36.53 -27.03 3.50
CA ASP A 68 -37.81 -26.53 3.03
C ASP A 68 -37.66 -25.21 2.25
N PRO A 69 -37.70 -25.26 0.90
CA PRO A 69 -37.61 -24.09 0.03
C PRO A 69 -38.73 -23.05 0.22
N ARG A 70 -39.75 -23.32 1.04
CA ARG A 70 -40.79 -22.34 1.39
C ARG A 70 -40.39 -21.45 2.57
N ARG A 71 -39.41 -21.87 3.39
CA ARG A 71 -38.94 -21.12 4.57
C ARG A 71 -37.93 -20.04 4.21
N VAL A 72 -37.05 -20.35 3.25
CA VAL A 72 -36.03 -19.44 2.75
C VAL A 72 -36.20 -19.34 1.24
N SER A 73 -36.32 -18.13 0.70
CA SER A 73 -36.39 -17.94 -0.75
C SER A 73 -34.99 -17.89 -1.37
N ASN A 74 -34.89 -18.18 -2.67
CA ASN A 74 -33.63 -18.05 -3.41
C ASN A 74 -33.08 -16.61 -3.33
N ASP A 75 -33.95 -15.59 -3.35
CA ASP A 75 -33.53 -14.18 -3.19
C ASP A 75 -32.92 -13.90 -1.81
N MET A 76 -33.47 -14.49 -0.74
CA MET A 76 -32.90 -14.37 0.60
C MET A 76 -31.53 -15.04 0.68
N LEU A 77 -31.39 -16.23 0.08
CA LEU A 77 -30.14 -16.99 0.04
C LEU A 77 -29.08 -16.26 -0.80
N SER A 78 -29.47 -15.70 -1.94
CA SER A 78 -28.62 -14.84 -2.78
C SER A 78 -28.15 -13.59 -2.02
N GLY A 79 -29.06 -12.93 -1.28
CA GLY A 79 -28.71 -11.79 -0.44
C GLY A 79 -27.74 -12.14 0.69
N ALA A 80 -27.88 -13.32 1.29
CA ALA A 80 -26.96 -13.82 2.32
C ALA A 80 -25.59 -14.19 1.74
N LEU A 81 -25.54 -14.84 0.58
CA LEU A 81 -24.29 -15.15 -0.12
C LEU A 81 -23.52 -13.88 -0.49
N LEU A 82 -24.24 -12.84 -0.93
CA LEU A 82 -23.63 -11.55 -1.23
C LEU A 82 -23.02 -10.90 0.02
N ARG A 83 -23.65 -11.02 1.18
CA ARG A 83 -23.07 -10.54 2.45
C ARG A 83 -21.82 -11.32 2.85
N ARG A 84 -21.81 -12.66 2.68
CA ARG A 84 -20.61 -13.49 2.83
C ARG A 84 -19.47 -13.00 1.92
N ALA A 85 -19.77 -12.74 0.63
CA ALA A 85 -18.79 -12.18 -0.30
C ALA A 85 -18.29 -10.78 0.10
N MET A 86 -19.17 -9.92 0.63
CA MET A 86 -18.80 -8.58 1.13
C MET A 86 -17.88 -8.65 2.35
N ALA A 87 -18.13 -9.59 3.27
CA ALA A 87 -17.28 -9.80 4.46
C ALA A 87 -15.85 -10.20 4.08
N MET A 88 -15.66 -10.85 2.92
CA MET A 88 -14.34 -11.22 2.42
C MET A 88 -13.54 -10.08 1.78
N VAL A 89 -14.22 -9.04 1.26
CA VAL A 89 -13.56 -7.96 0.51
C VAL A 89 -12.36 -7.35 1.26
N PRO A 90 -12.44 -7.02 2.56
CA PRO A 90 -11.29 -6.49 3.31
C PRO A 90 -10.09 -7.43 3.38
N HIS A 91 -10.34 -8.74 3.40
CA HIS A 91 -9.30 -9.77 3.43
C HIS A 91 -8.62 -9.90 2.08
N ILE A 92 -9.39 -9.86 0.99
CA ILE A 92 -8.87 -9.85 -0.38
C ILE A 92 -8.00 -8.60 -0.60
N GLU A 93 -8.52 -7.42 -0.26
CA GLU A 93 -7.79 -6.15 -0.38
C GLU A 93 -6.46 -6.16 0.40
N ARG A 94 -6.44 -6.78 1.58
CA ARG A 94 -5.23 -6.92 2.41
C ARG A 94 -4.18 -7.76 1.69
N VAL A 95 -4.54 -8.97 1.25
CA VAL A 95 -3.60 -9.88 0.59
C VAL A 95 -3.10 -9.28 -0.73
N GLU A 96 -3.97 -8.67 -1.53
CA GLU A 96 -3.58 -8.00 -2.78
C GLU A 96 -2.60 -6.85 -2.54
N ARG A 97 -2.83 -6.05 -1.49
CA ARG A 97 -1.96 -4.92 -1.13
C ARG A 97 -0.58 -5.40 -0.68
N ASP A 98 -0.53 -6.45 0.11
CA ASP A 98 0.71 -6.85 0.78
C ASP A 98 1.59 -7.77 -0.09
N ARG A 99 0.98 -8.51 -1.03
CA ARG A 99 1.65 -9.41 -1.99
C ARG A 99 2.91 -8.84 -2.67
N PRO A 100 2.88 -7.67 -3.34
CA PRO A 100 4.08 -7.15 -4.02
C PRO A 100 5.20 -6.80 -3.05
N SER A 101 4.87 -6.33 -1.86
CA SER A 101 5.85 -5.98 -0.82
C SER A 101 6.53 -7.23 -0.27
N VAL A 102 5.76 -8.26 0.09
CA VAL A 102 6.30 -9.56 0.55
C VAL A 102 7.18 -10.19 -0.52
N HIS A 103 6.74 -10.18 -1.78
CA HIS A 103 7.53 -10.72 -2.89
C HIS A 103 8.87 -10.00 -3.10
N ARG A 104 8.88 -8.66 -3.01
CA ARG A 104 10.11 -7.86 -3.11
C ARG A 104 11.07 -8.14 -1.97
N LEU A 105 10.56 -8.29 -0.75
CA LEU A 105 11.38 -8.49 0.45
C LEU A 105 11.94 -9.91 0.54
N SER A 106 11.19 -10.91 0.05
CA SER A 106 11.67 -12.29 0.00
C SER A 106 12.86 -12.46 -0.95
N GLN A 107 12.87 -11.73 -2.08
CA GLN A 107 13.99 -11.76 -3.04
C GLN A 107 15.31 -11.28 -2.44
N ASN A 108 15.25 -10.39 -1.45
CA ASN A 108 16.43 -9.81 -0.80
C ASN A 108 16.72 -10.42 0.58
N SER A 109 16.03 -11.51 0.95
CA SER A 109 16.16 -12.19 2.25
C SER A 109 15.95 -11.28 3.47
N TYR A 110 15.14 -10.22 3.32
CA TYR A 110 14.82 -9.29 4.41
C TYR A 110 13.67 -9.75 5.31
N ILE A 111 12.94 -10.79 4.90
CA ILE A 111 11.86 -11.40 5.69
C ILE A 111 12.08 -12.92 5.85
N PRO A 112 11.68 -13.52 6.99
CA PRO A 112 11.72 -14.96 7.17
C PRO A 112 10.83 -15.69 6.15
N PHE A 113 11.19 -16.94 5.83
CA PHE A 113 10.39 -17.79 4.94
C PHE A 113 8.97 -18.05 5.48
N SER A 114 8.76 -18.03 6.80
CA SER A 114 7.44 -18.21 7.42
C SER A 114 6.42 -17.18 6.96
N ILE A 115 6.78 -15.90 6.83
CA ILE A 115 5.86 -14.84 6.38
C ILE A 115 5.45 -15.05 4.91
N VAL A 116 6.37 -15.54 4.09
CA VAL A 116 6.09 -15.88 2.69
C VAL A 116 5.14 -17.07 2.62
N ASP A 117 5.38 -18.08 3.44
CA ASP A 117 4.54 -19.28 3.55
C ASP A 117 3.12 -18.93 4.03
N GLU A 118 3.00 -18.12 5.08
CA GLU A 118 1.73 -17.62 5.60
C GLU A 118 0.93 -16.82 4.56
N LEU A 119 1.60 -15.94 3.80
CA LEU A 119 0.93 -15.23 2.70
C LEU A 119 0.46 -16.20 1.60
N MET A 120 1.25 -17.20 1.25
CA MET A 120 0.84 -18.20 0.25
C MET A 120 -0.33 -19.05 0.74
N GLU A 121 -0.34 -19.41 2.02
CA GLU A 121 -1.46 -20.12 2.65
C GLU A 121 -2.73 -19.25 2.63
N ALA A 122 -2.61 -17.98 3.03
CA ALA A 122 -3.68 -16.99 2.95
C ALA A 122 -4.25 -16.83 1.54
N GLU A 123 -3.39 -16.71 0.52
CA GLU A 123 -3.78 -16.65 -0.88
C GLU A 123 -4.54 -17.92 -1.30
N THR A 124 -4.06 -19.09 -0.89
CA THR A 124 -4.68 -20.38 -1.22
C THR A 124 -6.07 -20.50 -0.59
N LEU A 125 -6.23 -20.10 0.67
CA LEU A 125 -7.51 -20.10 1.38
C LEU A 125 -8.50 -19.13 0.74
N LEU A 126 -8.07 -17.90 0.44
CA LEU A 126 -8.89 -16.92 -0.26
C LEU A 126 -9.35 -17.42 -1.63
N ASP A 127 -8.42 -17.99 -2.42
CA ASP A 127 -8.74 -18.54 -3.73
C ASP A 127 -9.77 -19.68 -3.65
N GLY A 128 -9.68 -20.53 -2.61
CA GLY A 128 -10.64 -21.58 -2.34
C GLY A 128 -12.02 -21.02 -2.05
N GLU A 129 -12.11 -20.12 -1.08
CA GLU A 129 -13.37 -19.50 -0.65
C GLU A 129 -14.00 -18.66 -1.79
N ILE A 130 -13.20 -17.93 -2.58
CA ILE A 130 -13.67 -17.22 -3.77
C ILE A 130 -14.32 -18.18 -4.75
N LYS A 131 -13.67 -19.30 -5.06
CA LYS A 131 -14.21 -20.31 -6.00
C LYS A 131 -15.49 -20.94 -5.47
N GLU A 132 -15.57 -21.21 -4.16
CA GLU A 132 -16.79 -21.74 -3.52
C GLU A 132 -17.96 -20.78 -3.66
N VAL A 133 -17.77 -19.50 -3.30
CA VAL A 133 -18.80 -18.46 -3.41
C VAL A 133 -19.22 -18.25 -4.86
N GLN A 134 -18.28 -18.24 -5.82
CA GLN A 134 -18.61 -18.14 -7.24
C GLN A 134 -19.44 -19.34 -7.73
N ALA A 135 -19.07 -20.56 -7.31
CA ALA A 135 -19.80 -21.77 -7.68
C ALA A 135 -21.20 -21.81 -7.05
N GLU A 136 -21.35 -21.35 -5.82
CA GLU A 136 -22.66 -21.20 -5.16
C GLU A 136 -23.53 -20.16 -5.85
N ALA A 137 -22.97 -19.00 -6.16
CA ALA A 137 -23.67 -17.93 -6.86
C ALA A 137 -24.17 -18.40 -8.23
N GLU A 138 -23.37 -19.19 -8.96
CA GLU A 138 -23.77 -19.79 -10.23
C GLU A 138 -24.95 -20.77 -10.08
N ARG A 139 -24.97 -21.57 -9.00
CA ARG A 139 -26.09 -22.48 -8.69
C ARG A 139 -27.37 -21.73 -8.34
N LEU A 140 -27.25 -20.63 -7.61
CA LEU A 140 -28.41 -19.81 -7.22
C LEU A 140 -28.98 -19.06 -8.41
N ARG A 141 -28.11 -18.47 -9.23
CA ARG A 141 -28.46 -17.68 -10.42
C ARG A 141 -27.42 -17.89 -11.54
N PRO A 142 -27.79 -18.57 -12.64
CA PRO A 142 -26.88 -18.77 -13.77
C PRO A 142 -26.29 -17.46 -14.30
N GLY A 143 -24.97 -17.43 -14.51
CA GLY A 143 -24.21 -16.25 -14.93
C GLY A 143 -23.83 -15.28 -13.80
N TRP A 144 -24.32 -15.47 -12.57
CA TRP A 144 -23.99 -14.59 -11.45
C TRP A 144 -22.64 -14.92 -10.80
N GLY A 145 -22.14 -16.15 -10.97
CA GLY A 145 -20.89 -16.59 -10.33
C GLY A 145 -19.71 -15.66 -10.59
N ARG A 146 -19.55 -15.18 -11.84
CA ARG A 146 -18.46 -14.25 -12.22
C ARG A 146 -18.66 -12.82 -11.71
N ALA A 147 -19.88 -12.44 -11.35
CA ALA A 147 -20.25 -11.07 -11.00
C ALA A 147 -20.43 -10.85 -9.49
N VAL A 148 -20.55 -11.92 -8.68
CA VAL A 148 -20.83 -11.82 -7.23
C VAL A 148 -19.83 -10.95 -6.48
N TYR A 149 -18.53 -11.11 -6.72
CA TYR A 149 -17.51 -10.29 -6.07
C TYR A 149 -17.46 -8.86 -6.60
N ALA A 150 -17.64 -8.64 -7.90
CA ALA A 150 -17.75 -7.28 -8.46
C ALA A 150 -18.91 -6.51 -7.81
N GLN A 151 -20.04 -7.18 -7.62
CA GLN A 151 -21.19 -6.64 -6.90
C GLN A 151 -20.86 -6.37 -5.43
N ALA A 152 -20.15 -7.28 -4.75
CA ALA A 152 -19.72 -7.09 -3.36
C ALA A 152 -18.81 -5.87 -3.21
N TYR A 153 -17.79 -5.72 -4.06
CA TYR A 153 -16.90 -4.55 -4.08
C TYR A 153 -17.66 -3.23 -4.25
N ASP A 154 -18.62 -3.18 -5.19
CA ASP A 154 -19.41 -1.98 -5.43
C ASP A 154 -20.25 -1.58 -4.21
N ILE A 155 -20.84 -2.55 -3.51
CA ILE A 155 -21.64 -2.30 -2.31
C ILE A 155 -20.73 -1.85 -1.16
N VAL A 156 -19.63 -2.55 -0.90
CA VAL A 156 -18.68 -2.18 0.17
C VAL A 156 -18.12 -0.78 -0.06
N ARG A 157 -17.80 -0.41 -1.31
CA ARG A 157 -17.36 0.95 -1.67
C ARG A 157 -18.42 2.00 -1.35
N ARG A 158 -19.69 1.73 -1.68
CA ARG A 158 -20.80 2.65 -1.38
C ARG A 158 -21.02 2.79 0.13
N GLN A 159 -21.03 1.69 0.87
CA GLN A 159 -21.19 1.70 2.32
C GLN A 159 -20.09 2.50 3.01
N ARG A 160 -18.82 2.30 2.61
CA ARG A 160 -17.69 3.08 3.13
C ARG A 160 -17.84 4.58 2.83
N ALA A 161 -18.26 4.94 1.62
CA ALA A 161 -18.50 6.33 1.22
C ALA A 161 -19.66 7.00 1.99
N GLU A 162 -20.74 6.26 2.23
CA GLU A 162 -21.89 6.72 3.03
C GLU A 162 -21.50 6.91 4.49
N ALA A 163 -20.82 5.93 5.09
CA ALA A 163 -20.33 6.02 6.47
C ALA A 163 -19.40 7.22 6.67
N GLN A 164 -18.54 7.52 5.69
CA GLN A 164 -17.70 8.71 5.72
C GLN A 164 -18.52 10.00 5.71
N ARG A 165 -19.53 10.11 4.83
CA ARG A 165 -20.44 11.27 4.76
C ARG A 165 -21.26 11.44 6.04
N GLU A 166 -21.70 10.34 6.65
CA GLU A 166 -22.42 10.37 7.93
C GLU A 166 -21.49 10.80 9.07
N GLY A 167 -20.25 10.30 9.11
CA GLY A 167 -19.22 10.74 10.04
C GLY A 167 -18.94 12.24 9.93
N GLU A 168 -18.86 12.77 8.70
CA GLU A 168 -18.71 14.21 8.43
C GLU A 168 -19.92 15.03 8.89
N ARG A 169 -21.15 14.49 8.77
CA ARG A 169 -22.40 15.15 9.22
C ARG A 169 -22.61 15.11 10.73
N ALA A 170 -22.19 14.02 11.39
CA ALA A 170 -22.34 13.82 12.83
C ALA A 170 -21.23 14.50 13.64
N ALA A 171 -20.14 14.92 13.01
CA ALA A 171 -19.09 15.69 13.64
C ALA A 171 -19.65 17.06 14.11
N PRO A 172 -19.56 17.41 15.42
CA PRO A 172 -20.00 18.71 15.90
C PRO A 172 -19.21 19.83 15.22
N PRO A 173 -19.78 21.04 15.05
CA PRO A 173 -19.05 22.16 14.48
C PRO A 173 -17.81 22.40 15.33
N ALA A 174 -16.63 22.23 14.73
CA ALA A 174 -15.38 22.50 15.40
C ALA A 174 -15.40 23.96 15.88
N LYS A 175 -15.29 24.19 17.20
CA LYS A 175 -14.90 25.51 17.72
C LYS A 175 -13.67 25.98 16.93
N PRO A 176 -13.56 27.26 16.54
CA PRO A 176 -12.32 27.79 15.98
C PRO A 176 -11.28 27.84 17.10
N ALA A 177 -10.70 26.69 17.41
CA ALA A 177 -9.43 26.59 18.10
C ALA A 177 -8.38 27.17 17.15
N ALA A 178 -7.56 28.07 17.68
CA ALA A 178 -6.49 28.76 16.97
C ALA A 178 -5.80 27.84 15.94
N ALA A 179 -5.76 28.34 14.70
CA ALA A 179 -5.35 27.63 13.50
C ALA A 179 -4.07 26.78 13.69
N LYS A 180 -4.25 25.47 13.68
CA LYS A 180 -3.25 24.52 13.16
C LYS A 180 -3.64 24.25 11.70
N PRO A 181 -2.74 24.41 10.72
CA PRO A 181 -3.08 24.12 9.33
C PRO A 181 -3.12 22.60 9.15
N ALA A 182 -4.34 22.07 9.06
CA ALA A 182 -4.64 20.73 8.56
C ALA A 182 -4.98 20.83 7.07
N ALA A 183 -4.33 20.01 6.26
CA ALA A 183 -4.51 19.92 4.82
C ALA A 183 -5.89 19.35 4.47
N PRO A 184 -6.57 19.84 3.42
CA PRO A 184 -7.81 19.25 2.93
C PRO A 184 -7.53 18.21 1.82
N LEU A 185 -8.08 17.01 2.02
CA LEU A 185 -8.30 15.98 0.99
C LEU A 185 -9.79 16.00 0.66
N ALA A 186 -10.17 16.27 -0.59
CA ALA A 186 -11.48 15.89 -1.13
C ALA A 186 -11.48 15.84 -2.67
N ALA A 187 -12.35 14.98 -3.16
CA ALA A 187 -12.39 14.37 -4.48
C ALA A 187 -13.07 15.22 -5.59
N GLU A 188 -12.65 14.98 -6.82
CA GLU A 188 -13.44 14.74 -8.04
C GLU A 188 -14.40 15.81 -8.63
N GLY A 189 -14.02 16.33 -9.82
CA GLY A 189 -14.87 16.36 -11.03
C GLY A 189 -15.84 17.54 -11.27
N ALA A 190 -15.45 18.51 -12.10
CA ALA A 190 -16.21 19.07 -13.25
C ALA A 190 -15.59 20.39 -13.74
N ALA A 191 -15.69 20.62 -15.05
CA ALA A 191 -14.97 21.62 -15.83
C ALA A 191 -15.24 23.09 -15.47
N ALA A 192 -14.17 23.90 -15.47
CA ALA A 192 -14.17 25.29 -15.93
C ALA A 192 -12.72 25.73 -16.21
N ASP A 193 -12.51 26.39 -17.34
CA ASP A 193 -11.24 26.76 -17.93
C ASP A 193 -10.36 27.69 -17.08
N GLY A 194 -9.04 27.51 -17.21
CA GLY A 194 -8.06 28.59 -17.09
C GLY A 194 -7.24 28.69 -15.80
N ALA A 195 -6.34 27.72 -15.55
CA ALA A 195 -4.98 27.94 -15.01
C ALA A 195 -4.31 26.62 -14.57
N SER A 196 -3.31 26.19 -15.35
CA SER A 196 -2.24 25.21 -15.07
C SER A 196 -2.32 24.38 -13.76
N THR A 197 -2.94 23.20 -13.81
CA THR A 197 -2.80 22.13 -12.81
C THR A 197 -1.40 21.50 -12.90
N PRO A 198 -0.67 21.25 -11.79
CA PRO A 198 0.59 20.51 -11.85
C PRO A 198 0.35 19.09 -12.40
N PRO A 199 1.17 18.59 -13.34
CA PRO A 199 0.89 17.37 -14.12
C PRO A 199 1.14 16.05 -13.36
N PHE A 200 1.18 16.09 -12.02
CA PHE A 200 1.52 14.96 -11.17
C PHE A 200 0.69 14.94 -9.89
N SER A 201 0.41 13.74 -9.39
CA SER A 201 -0.17 13.49 -8.07
C SER A 201 0.86 12.76 -7.21
N TRP A 202 0.84 13.01 -5.90
CA TRP A 202 1.70 12.27 -4.97
C TRP A 202 0.90 11.80 -3.75
N SER A 203 1.30 10.66 -3.21
CA SER A 203 0.81 10.04 -1.98
C SER A 203 2.01 9.64 -1.12
N GLN A 204 1.79 9.37 0.15
CA GLN A 204 2.87 8.94 1.03
C GLN A 204 2.38 7.98 2.10
N THR A 205 3.30 7.16 2.58
CA THR A 205 3.21 6.51 3.89
C THR A 205 4.13 7.25 4.86
N THR A 206 4.30 6.76 6.08
CA THR A 206 5.33 7.27 7.00
C THR A 206 6.74 7.12 6.44
N GLU A 207 6.99 6.15 5.56
CA GLU A 207 8.34 5.72 5.13
C GLU A 207 8.66 6.08 3.69
N GLU A 208 7.67 6.16 2.81
CA GLU A 208 7.90 6.45 1.39
C GLU A 208 6.92 7.50 0.84
N VAL A 209 7.32 8.10 -0.27
CA VAL A 209 6.51 9.02 -1.08
C VAL A 209 6.41 8.47 -2.48
N GLU A 210 5.20 8.29 -2.97
CA GLU A 210 4.91 7.85 -4.32
C GLU A 210 4.43 9.02 -5.17
N LEU A 211 4.93 9.12 -6.39
CA LEU A 211 4.55 10.15 -7.35
C LEU A 211 4.11 9.51 -8.65
N ALA A 212 2.93 9.90 -9.12
CA ALA A 212 2.39 9.52 -10.41
C ALA A 212 2.34 10.74 -11.33
N ILE A 213 3.19 10.73 -12.36
CA ILE A 213 3.30 11.78 -13.36
C ILE A 213 2.65 11.28 -14.65
N ARG A 214 1.71 12.06 -15.21
CA ARG A 214 1.13 11.71 -16.53
C ARG A 214 2.17 11.94 -17.61
N VAL A 215 2.39 10.93 -18.46
CA VAL A 215 3.32 11.02 -19.59
C VAL A 215 2.61 10.68 -20.90
N PRO A 216 3.03 11.25 -22.04
CA PRO A 216 2.45 10.91 -23.35
C PRO A 216 2.51 9.40 -23.65
N ALA A 217 1.55 8.92 -24.46
CA ALA A 217 1.44 7.51 -24.84
C ALA A 217 2.69 6.92 -25.52
N GLY A 218 3.48 7.77 -26.20
CA GLY A 218 4.73 7.42 -26.85
C GLY A 218 5.98 7.53 -25.97
N THR A 219 5.85 7.76 -24.65
CA THR A 219 7.01 7.93 -23.76
C THR A 219 7.69 6.59 -23.48
N HIS A 220 8.93 6.48 -23.93
CA HIS A 220 9.78 5.32 -23.66
C HIS A 220 10.84 5.65 -22.61
N LYS A 221 11.53 4.62 -22.10
CA LYS A 221 12.58 4.74 -21.06
C LYS A 221 13.66 5.76 -21.41
N LYS A 222 14.01 5.89 -22.70
CA LYS A 222 15.00 6.85 -23.22
C LYS A 222 14.58 8.32 -23.09
N ASP A 223 13.28 8.57 -22.99
CA ASP A 223 12.70 9.90 -22.93
C ASP A 223 12.53 10.38 -21.49
N VAL A 224 12.83 9.53 -20.50
CA VAL A 224 12.69 9.82 -19.07
C VAL A 224 14.07 9.86 -18.40
N SER A 225 14.34 10.96 -17.69
CA SER A 225 15.51 11.11 -16.84
C SER A 225 15.07 11.47 -15.43
N VAL A 226 15.29 10.56 -14.49
CA VAL A 226 15.05 10.76 -13.06
C VAL A 226 16.39 10.74 -12.34
N GLN A 227 16.67 11.78 -11.56
CA GLN A 227 17.87 11.90 -10.74
C GLN A 227 17.46 12.04 -9.28
N PHE A 228 17.96 11.12 -8.47
CA PHE A 228 17.80 11.13 -7.02
C PHE A 228 19.06 11.67 -6.35
N GLY A 229 18.88 12.48 -5.33
CA GLY A 229 19.93 12.89 -4.40
C GLY A 229 19.35 12.94 -2.98
N THR A 230 20.23 12.99 -1.97
CA THR A 230 19.86 12.86 -0.55
C THR A 230 18.76 13.82 -0.08
N GLN A 231 18.55 14.94 -0.78
CA GLN A 231 17.43 15.85 -0.50
C GLN A 231 16.92 16.52 -1.79
N THR A 232 17.10 15.88 -2.94
CA THR A 232 16.76 16.46 -4.24
C THR A 232 16.18 15.39 -5.15
N CYS A 233 15.10 15.72 -5.85
CA CYS A 233 14.56 14.87 -6.90
C CYS A 233 14.37 15.73 -8.15
N THR A 234 14.88 15.26 -9.28
CA THR A 234 14.66 15.91 -10.57
C THR A 234 14.14 14.90 -11.57
N VAL A 235 12.95 15.16 -12.09
CA VAL A 235 12.28 14.37 -13.11
C VAL A 235 12.16 15.22 -14.37
N ARG A 236 12.76 14.72 -15.45
CA ARG A 236 12.68 15.31 -16.78
C ARG A 236 12.09 14.30 -17.74
N VAL A 237 11.08 14.71 -18.50
CA VAL A 237 10.50 13.94 -19.58
C VAL A 237 10.71 14.70 -20.88
N SER A 238 11.54 14.16 -21.76
CA SER A 238 11.84 14.71 -23.09
C SER A 238 10.64 14.49 -24.02
N GLY A 239 10.18 15.55 -24.68
CA GLY A 239 9.04 15.50 -25.62
C GLY A 239 7.78 16.24 -25.17
N SER A 240 7.74 16.83 -23.97
CA SER A 240 6.60 17.62 -23.48
C SER A 240 6.66 19.12 -23.78
N GLY A 241 7.77 19.62 -24.36
CA GLY A 241 7.95 21.06 -24.67
C GLY A 241 7.95 21.99 -23.45
N ALA A 242 7.96 21.46 -22.22
CA ALA A 242 7.78 22.20 -20.98
C ALA A 242 9.01 22.08 -20.05
N PRO A 243 9.20 23.02 -19.09
CA PRO A 243 10.22 22.93 -18.04
C PRO A 243 10.14 21.61 -17.25
N PRO A 244 11.19 21.24 -16.48
CA PRO A 244 11.23 19.98 -15.72
C PRO A 244 9.92 19.77 -14.95
N VAL A 245 9.30 18.60 -15.18
CA VAL A 245 7.99 18.24 -14.62
C VAL A 245 8.00 18.31 -13.09
N MET A 246 9.17 18.02 -12.52
CA MET A 246 9.49 18.23 -11.11
C MET A 246 11.01 18.39 -10.98
N GLY A 247 11.48 19.39 -10.24
CA GLY A 247 12.91 19.56 -10.02
C GLY A 247 13.20 20.48 -8.85
N GLY A 248 13.96 20.01 -7.87
CA GLY A 248 14.41 20.85 -6.77
C GLY A 248 14.68 20.10 -5.47
N ARG A 249 14.74 20.87 -4.38
CA ARG A 249 14.98 20.37 -3.03
C ARG A 249 13.69 19.79 -2.44
N LEU A 250 13.77 18.55 -1.96
CA LEU A 250 12.70 17.87 -1.25
C LEU A 250 12.55 18.45 0.17
N ALA A 251 11.35 18.38 0.72
CA ALA A 251 11.08 18.85 2.08
C ALA A 251 11.94 18.15 3.13
N HIS A 252 12.17 16.85 2.97
CA HIS A 252 13.06 16.07 3.83
C HIS A 252 14.03 15.20 3.02
N LYS A 253 14.96 14.57 3.74
CA LYS A 253 15.98 13.72 3.13
C LYS A 253 15.42 12.36 2.74
N VAL A 254 15.96 11.83 1.65
CA VAL A 254 15.61 10.53 1.08
C VAL A 254 16.84 9.65 0.96
N ASN A 255 16.64 8.33 1.02
CA ASN A 255 17.67 7.36 0.71
C ASN A 255 17.75 7.20 -0.81
N ALA A 256 18.63 7.97 -1.44
CA ALA A 256 18.69 8.09 -2.90
C ALA A 256 18.96 6.74 -3.60
N ASP A 257 19.67 5.83 -2.95
CA ASP A 257 20.02 4.51 -3.49
C ASP A 257 18.83 3.54 -3.48
N GLU A 258 17.83 3.79 -2.62
CA GLU A 258 16.59 3.00 -2.53
C GLU A 258 15.45 3.60 -3.36
N CYS A 259 15.57 4.86 -3.78
CA CYS A 259 14.57 5.51 -4.62
C CYS A 259 14.51 4.86 -6.01
N THR A 260 13.31 4.62 -6.53
CA THR A 260 13.11 3.95 -7.82
C THR A 260 12.12 4.71 -8.70
N TRP A 261 12.16 4.42 -10.00
CA TRP A 261 11.15 4.90 -10.94
C TRP A 261 10.83 3.84 -11.99
N SER A 262 9.59 3.85 -12.47
CA SER A 262 9.10 2.94 -13.49
C SER A 262 8.05 3.61 -14.38
N LEU A 263 7.88 3.11 -15.60
CA LEU A 263 6.77 3.48 -16.46
C LEU A 263 5.68 2.41 -16.34
N VAL A 264 4.48 2.81 -15.94
CA VAL A 264 3.34 1.94 -15.69
C VAL A 264 2.22 2.27 -16.67
N GLY A 265 1.50 1.26 -17.16
CA GLY A 265 0.41 1.40 -18.12
C GLY A 265 0.89 1.49 -19.58
N ASP A 266 -0.05 1.48 -20.52
CA ASP A 266 0.21 1.53 -21.96
C ASP A 266 -0.72 2.54 -22.65
N GLY A 267 -0.29 3.06 -23.80
CA GLY A 267 -1.08 4.03 -24.56
C GLY A 267 -1.43 5.27 -23.75
N GLU A 268 -2.69 5.71 -23.78
CA GLU A 268 -3.13 6.91 -23.06
C GLU A 268 -3.10 6.78 -21.53
N ALA A 269 -3.01 5.56 -20.99
CA ALA A 269 -2.91 5.31 -19.55
C ALA A 269 -1.46 5.33 -19.02
N ARG A 270 -0.46 5.60 -19.88
CA ARG A 270 0.96 5.61 -19.53
C ARG A 270 1.26 6.67 -18.46
N LYS A 271 1.88 6.24 -17.35
CA LYS A 271 2.29 7.10 -16.23
C LYS A 271 3.72 6.77 -15.81
N LEU A 272 4.46 7.79 -15.40
CA LEU A 272 5.73 7.63 -14.72
C LEU A 272 5.48 7.56 -13.22
N HIS A 273 5.79 6.41 -12.62
CA HIS A 273 5.74 6.19 -11.18
C HIS A 273 7.14 6.42 -10.60
N VAL A 274 7.25 7.26 -9.57
CA VAL A 274 8.50 7.52 -8.85
C VAL A 274 8.26 7.23 -7.38
N THR A 275 9.11 6.41 -6.77
CA THR A 275 9.04 6.06 -5.34
C THR A 275 10.27 6.61 -4.64
N LEU A 276 10.06 7.47 -3.64
CA LEU A 276 11.10 8.07 -2.82
C LEU A 276 11.07 7.45 -1.42
N PHE A 277 12.17 6.86 -0.98
CA PHE A 277 12.31 6.32 0.38
C PHE A 277 12.84 7.39 1.32
N LYS A 278 12.14 7.66 2.43
CA LYS A 278 12.52 8.69 3.39
C LYS A 278 13.65 8.17 4.28
N GLN A 279 14.63 9.03 4.61
CA GLN A 279 15.65 8.66 5.60
C GLN A 279 15.09 8.57 7.03
N GLN A 280 13.96 9.22 7.28
CA GLN A 280 13.30 9.24 8.57
C GLN A 280 11.80 9.06 8.36
N ALA A 281 11.22 8.12 9.08
CA ALA A 281 9.78 7.91 9.10
C ALA A 281 9.08 9.17 9.64
N ALA A 282 8.38 9.88 8.76
CA ALA A 282 7.71 11.13 9.09
C ALA A 282 6.68 11.48 8.01
N GLU A 283 5.57 12.09 8.41
CA GLU A 283 4.60 12.64 7.47
C GLU A 283 5.14 13.96 6.88
N TRP A 284 5.28 14.01 5.56
CA TRP A 284 5.71 15.22 4.86
C TRP A 284 4.49 16.09 4.60
N ARG A 285 4.47 17.31 5.13
CA ARG A 285 3.34 18.25 4.86
C ARG A 285 3.37 18.83 3.45
N GLN A 286 4.52 18.75 2.80
CA GLN A 286 4.76 19.21 1.44
C GLN A 286 5.85 18.35 0.82
N LEU A 287 5.79 18.15 -0.49
CA LEU A 287 6.78 17.36 -1.22
C LEU A 287 8.11 18.10 -1.39
N MET A 288 8.02 19.37 -1.79
CA MET A 288 9.17 20.23 -2.08
C MET A 288 9.40 21.21 -0.93
N ALA A 289 10.65 21.56 -0.64
CA ALA A 289 10.96 22.64 0.29
C ALA A 289 10.45 23.97 -0.29
N SER A 290 9.86 24.82 0.55
CA SER A 290 9.51 26.20 0.18
C SER A 290 10.79 26.98 -0.10
N VAL A 291 10.83 27.68 -1.23
CA VAL A 291 11.93 28.58 -1.62
C VAL A 291 11.95 29.79 -0.70
#